data_AF-A0A918K254-F1
#
_entry.id   AF-A0A918K254-F1
#
_cell.length_a   1.000
_cell.length_b   1.000
_cell.length_c   1.000
_cell.angle_alpha   90.00
_cell.angle_beta   90.00
_cell.angle_gamma   90.00
#
_symmetry.space_group_name_H-M   'P 1'
#
loop_
_entity.id
_entity.type
_entity.pdbx_description
1 polymer ?
#
loop_
_entity_poly.entity_id
_entity_poly.type
_entity_poly.pdbx_seq_one_letter_code
_entity_poly.pdbx_strand_id
1 'polypeptide(L)'
;MISRRTFLTGAAAVTTAAGYPLWGSALGPQAHAAPATCQLALKNVSLPGTVRAYVTGHEQSTGNWLLLRADGSVYRPSSPSAPQTPLPVDCAIPLGAAGSAPKVLTLPQMFGARIYFVRDSTLNFFLNPGPALVEPAFATPADSNYGKTWSFCEFTFNTTQLFANISYVDLVTALPIGLTLEGDATHTVAPLPNGAVDRIASDLTAQAARDGQPWDKLVIRSGNGSVLRVVSPQNLMAPYFDRPDQMPFRNLWTSYIDQVWAKYRTTDLRIDLQGGRGVLAGRVNGDTLTFAGGHSFSKPTSKDIFTCNHGPFANNPGDPDVKKALLARIAAGFNRSIMLSHPTQPNGTSTADYYKGGVTNHWARVVHANSPIGYAFPYDDVRPDGQPDVSGAAHDGNPRRFTVSVGA
;
A
#
# COMPACT_ATOMS: atom_id res chain seq x y z
N MET A 1 4.70 -16.47 -10.09
CA MET A 1 4.66 -15.17 -9.39
C MET A 1 3.22 -14.87 -9.02
N ILE A 2 2.83 -15.10 -7.77
CA ILE A 2 1.49 -14.73 -7.28
C ILE A 2 1.53 -13.21 -7.03
N SER A 3 1.04 -12.45 -8.01
CA SER A 3 0.90 -10.99 -7.96
C SER A 3 -0.10 -10.59 -6.87
N ARG A 4 0.06 -9.38 -6.33
CA ARG A 4 -0.68 -8.70 -5.22
C ARG A 4 -2.21 -8.60 -5.36
N ARG A 5 -2.84 -9.39 -6.23
CA ARG A 5 -4.27 -9.39 -6.57
C ARG A 5 -5.23 -9.72 -5.41
N THR A 6 -4.74 -10.09 -4.23
CA THR A 6 -5.58 -10.51 -3.09
C THR A 6 -5.62 -9.49 -1.94
N PHE A 7 -4.91 -8.36 -2.03
CA PHE A 7 -4.82 -7.41 -0.91
C PHE A 7 -6.04 -6.47 -0.76
N LEU A 8 -6.87 -6.33 -1.79
CA LEU A 8 -8.05 -5.43 -1.76
C LEU A 8 -9.40 -6.16 -1.65
N THR A 9 -9.43 -7.49 -1.56
CA THR A 9 -10.67 -8.28 -1.50
C THR A 9 -10.97 -8.90 -0.13
N GLY A 10 -10.09 -8.72 0.87
CA GLY A 10 -10.18 -9.43 2.17
C GLY A 10 -11.11 -8.83 3.23
N ALA A 11 -11.83 -7.74 2.97
CA ALA A 11 -12.67 -7.07 3.97
C ALA A 11 -14.19 -7.24 3.76
N ALA A 12 -14.63 -8.05 2.79
CA ALA A 12 -16.06 -8.29 2.55
C ALA A 12 -16.39 -9.78 2.55
N ALA A 13 -17.43 -10.12 3.31
CA ALA A 13 -18.15 -11.40 3.39
C ALA A 13 -17.68 -12.42 4.43
N VAL A 14 -18.31 -12.38 5.62
CA VAL A 14 -19.05 -13.54 6.18
C VAL A 14 -20.25 -13.01 7.00
N THR A 15 -21.45 -13.02 6.42
CA THR A 15 -22.71 -12.98 7.20
C THR A 15 -23.30 -14.38 7.21
N THR A 16 -23.00 -15.16 8.25
CA THR A 16 -23.72 -16.39 8.55
C THR A 16 -25.03 -16.04 9.24
N ALA A 17 -26.14 -16.24 8.53
CA ALA A 17 -27.48 -16.17 9.08
C ALA A 17 -27.68 -17.31 10.10
N ALA A 18 -27.89 -16.96 11.37
CA ALA A 18 -28.47 -17.84 12.38
C ALA A 18 -29.64 -17.08 13.02
N GLY A 19 -30.84 -17.67 12.92
CA GLY A 19 -32.10 -17.02 13.25
C GLY A 19 -32.25 -16.67 14.73
N TYR A 20 -32.74 -15.45 14.97
CA TYR A 20 -33.38 -15.02 16.22
C TYR A 20 -34.60 -14.16 15.88
N PRO A 21 -35.67 -14.21 16.70
CA PRO A 21 -36.97 -13.68 16.34
C PRO A 21 -36.99 -12.15 16.36
N LEU A 22 -37.70 -11.61 15.37
CA LEU A 22 -38.06 -10.21 15.19
C LEU A 22 -38.78 -9.67 16.43
N TRP A 23 -38.27 -8.58 17.03
CA TRP A 23 -39.05 -7.44 17.54
C TRP A 23 -38.16 -6.18 17.63
N GLY A 24 -38.51 -5.17 16.81
CA GLY A 24 -38.34 -3.75 17.10
C GLY A 24 -36.95 -3.15 17.24
N SER A 25 -36.38 -2.64 16.15
CA SER A 25 -35.58 -1.40 16.10
C SER A 25 -35.54 -0.88 14.66
N ALA A 26 -36.58 -0.16 14.26
CA ALA A 26 -36.52 0.69 13.08
C ALA A 26 -35.59 1.86 13.41
N LEU A 27 -34.36 1.81 12.88
CA LEU A 27 -33.30 2.85 12.74
C LEU A 27 -31.93 2.16 12.75
N GLY A 28 -31.74 1.14 11.89
CA GLY A 28 -30.42 0.74 11.43
C GLY A 28 -30.14 1.43 10.09
N PRO A 29 -28.90 1.84 9.76
CA PRO A 29 -28.59 2.33 8.43
C PRO A 29 -29.00 1.25 7.43
N GLN A 30 -29.93 1.58 6.53
CA GLN A 30 -30.26 0.70 5.42
C GLN A 30 -28.99 0.55 4.57
N ALA A 31 -28.40 -0.63 4.57
CA ALA A 31 -27.29 -0.97 3.68
C ALA A 31 -27.80 -0.88 2.23
N HIS A 32 -27.57 0.27 1.60
CA HIS A 32 -27.79 0.46 0.18
C HIS A 32 -26.53 0.01 -0.56
N ALA A 33 -26.72 -0.66 -1.71
CA ALA A 33 -25.60 -0.92 -2.61
C ALA A 33 -25.00 0.42 -3.06
N ALA A 34 -23.69 0.48 -3.16
CA ALA A 34 -23.00 1.65 -3.69
C ALA A 34 -23.49 1.94 -5.13
N PRO A 35 -23.53 3.23 -5.54
CA PRO A 35 -24.02 3.60 -6.86
C PRO A 35 -23.14 2.99 -7.96
N ALA A 36 -23.71 2.84 -9.17
CA ALA A 36 -22.97 2.31 -10.32
C ALA A 36 -21.85 3.25 -10.81
N THR A 37 -21.98 4.55 -10.49
CA THR A 37 -21.00 5.58 -10.85
C THR A 37 -20.92 6.65 -9.76
N CYS A 38 -19.79 7.37 -9.68
CA CYS A 38 -19.68 8.60 -8.91
C CYS A 38 -18.90 9.68 -9.70
N GLN A 39 -18.86 10.92 -9.23
CA GLN A 39 -18.01 11.94 -9.85
C GLN A 39 -16.54 11.69 -9.51
N LEU A 40 -15.67 11.67 -10.52
CA LEU A 40 -14.22 11.75 -10.33
C LEU A 40 -13.75 13.16 -10.65
N ALA A 41 -13.10 13.82 -9.68
CA ALA A 41 -12.50 15.12 -9.85
C ALA A 41 -10.98 15.04 -9.74
N LEU A 42 -10.29 15.33 -10.83
CA LEU A 42 -8.83 15.31 -10.89
C LEU A 42 -8.29 16.75 -10.83
N LYS A 43 -7.44 17.04 -9.85
CA LYS A 43 -7.01 18.41 -9.55
C LYS A 43 -5.48 18.57 -9.51
N ASN A 44 -4.97 19.58 -10.20
CA ASN A 44 -3.62 20.09 -9.96
C ASN A 44 -3.69 21.23 -8.94
N VAL A 45 -3.16 21.01 -7.74
CA VAL A 45 -3.21 21.99 -6.64
C VAL A 45 -2.13 23.04 -6.83
N SER A 46 -0.89 22.62 -7.01
CA SER A 46 0.27 23.52 -6.93
C SER A 46 1.41 23.20 -7.90
N LEU A 47 1.31 22.13 -8.70
CA LEU A 47 2.42 21.70 -9.54
C LEU A 47 2.54 22.59 -10.79
N PRO A 48 3.76 23.08 -11.10
CA PRO A 48 3.98 23.85 -12.32
C PRO A 48 3.94 22.96 -13.57
N GLY A 49 3.88 23.61 -14.74
CA GLY A 49 3.93 22.92 -16.02
C GLY A 49 2.63 22.22 -16.39
N THR A 50 2.73 21.17 -17.20
CA THR A 50 1.56 20.39 -17.62
C THR A 50 1.41 19.14 -16.76
N VAL A 51 0.19 18.82 -16.35
CA VAL A 51 -0.11 17.57 -15.64
C VAL A 51 -1.16 16.78 -16.41
N ARG A 52 -0.89 15.49 -16.60
CA ARG A 52 -1.83 14.54 -17.19
C ARG A 52 -2.10 13.43 -16.19
N ALA A 53 -3.34 12.95 -16.18
CA ALA A 53 -3.76 11.80 -15.41
C ALA A 53 -4.11 10.61 -16.32
N TYR A 54 -4.10 9.40 -15.76
CA TYR A 54 -4.60 8.18 -16.39
C TYR A 54 -5.36 7.37 -15.34
N VAL A 55 -6.52 6.83 -15.72
CA VAL A 55 -7.33 5.98 -14.83
C VAL A 55 -7.43 4.60 -15.46
N THR A 56 -6.94 3.58 -14.75
CA THR A 56 -6.90 2.19 -15.21
C THR A 56 -7.52 1.27 -14.18
N GLY A 57 -8.05 0.12 -14.60
CA GLY A 57 -8.50 -0.93 -13.69
C GLY A 57 -9.31 -1.99 -14.42
N HIS A 58 -10.13 -2.74 -13.69
CA HIS A 58 -10.86 -3.88 -14.22
C HIS A 58 -12.37 -3.73 -14.02
N GLU A 59 -13.13 -4.23 -14.98
CA GLU A 59 -14.58 -4.27 -14.92
C GLU A 59 -15.03 -5.37 -13.95
N GLN A 60 -15.96 -5.05 -13.04
CA GLN A 60 -16.40 -5.97 -11.99
C GLN A 60 -16.99 -7.29 -12.53
N SER A 61 -17.74 -7.22 -13.63
CA SER A 61 -18.46 -8.37 -14.18
C SER A 61 -17.59 -9.33 -14.99
N THR A 62 -16.61 -8.81 -15.73
CA THR A 62 -15.81 -9.60 -16.68
C THR A 62 -14.36 -9.78 -16.25
N GLY A 63 -13.86 -8.92 -15.35
CA GLY A 63 -12.43 -8.83 -15.04
C GLY A 63 -11.59 -8.25 -16.18
N ASN A 64 -12.21 -7.76 -17.26
CA ASN A 64 -11.49 -7.15 -18.38
C ASN A 64 -10.91 -5.79 -17.99
N TRP A 65 -9.78 -5.43 -18.60
CA TRP A 65 -9.20 -4.10 -18.46
C TRP A 65 -10.13 -3.02 -18.99
N LEU A 66 -10.15 -1.88 -18.30
CA LEU A 66 -10.76 -0.65 -18.76
C LEU A 66 -9.92 0.57 -18.36
N LEU A 67 -9.98 1.60 -19.22
CA LEU A 67 -9.32 2.88 -19.01
C LEU A 67 -10.32 4.02 -19.27
N LEU A 68 -10.19 5.14 -18.56
CA LEU A 68 -10.97 6.34 -18.87
C LEU A 68 -10.24 7.24 -19.86
N ARG A 69 -11.00 7.84 -20.78
CA ARG A 69 -10.52 8.85 -21.73
C ARG A 69 -10.85 10.27 -21.24
N ALA A 70 -10.21 11.28 -21.83
CA ALA A 70 -10.38 12.69 -21.46
C ALA A 70 -11.81 13.23 -21.60
N ASP A 71 -12.65 12.59 -22.43
CA ASP A 71 -14.07 12.89 -22.62
C ASP A 71 -14.99 12.13 -21.66
N GLY A 72 -14.45 11.26 -20.80
CA GLY A 72 -15.20 10.43 -19.86
C GLY A 72 -15.68 9.09 -20.44
N SER A 73 -15.41 8.81 -21.72
CA SER A 73 -15.71 7.51 -22.31
C SER A 73 -14.76 6.42 -21.81
N VAL A 74 -15.28 5.19 -21.73
CA VAL A 74 -14.51 4.01 -21.28
C VAL A 74 -13.88 3.30 -22.47
N TYR A 75 -12.56 3.17 -22.46
CA TYR A 75 -11.81 2.33 -23.40
C TYR A 75 -11.59 0.93 -22.83
N ARG A 76 -11.89 -0.10 -23.63
CA ARG A 76 -11.61 -1.51 -23.32
C ARG A 76 -10.61 -2.02 -24.37
N PRO A 77 -9.35 -2.30 -24.01
CA PRO A 77 -8.36 -2.77 -24.97
C PRO A 77 -8.72 -4.17 -25.49
N SER A 78 -8.43 -4.42 -26.77
CA SER A 78 -8.45 -5.74 -27.38
C SER A 78 -7.11 -6.45 -27.17
N SER A 79 -7.09 -7.79 -27.25
CA SER A 79 -5.82 -8.54 -27.22
C SER A 79 -4.93 -8.15 -28.41
N PRO A 80 -3.68 -7.71 -28.18
CA PRO A 80 -2.72 -7.52 -29.28
C PRO A 80 -2.20 -8.88 -29.77
N SER A 81 -1.57 -8.88 -30.95
CA SER A 81 -0.91 -10.06 -31.52
C SER A 81 0.47 -10.34 -30.92
N ALA A 82 1.11 -9.33 -30.33
CA ALA A 82 2.45 -9.43 -29.75
C ALA A 82 2.52 -8.77 -28.36
N PRO A 83 3.44 -9.23 -27.48
CA PRO A 83 3.70 -8.56 -26.20
C PRO A 83 4.32 -7.18 -26.41
N GLN A 84 4.25 -6.34 -25.37
CA GLN A 84 4.80 -4.98 -25.36
C GLN A 84 4.28 -4.11 -26.52
N THR A 85 3.05 -4.37 -26.98
CA THR A 85 2.40 -3.55 -28.02
C THR A 85 1.95 -2.23 -27.40
N PRO A 86 2.32 -1.05 -27.94
CA PRO A 86 1.85 0.23 -27.41
C PRO A 86 0.32 0.31 -27.30
N LEU A 87 -0.19 0.92 -26.22
CA LEU A 87 -1.62 1.17 -26.09
C LEU A 87 -2.11 2.01 -27.29
N PRO A 88 -3.05 1.51 -28.11
CA PRO A 88 -3.37 2.15 -29.39
C PRO A 88 -4.28 3.37 -29.26
N VAL A 89 -4.89 3.57 -28.07
CA VAL A 89 -5.79 4.69 -27.80
C VAL A 89 -5.18 5.57 -26.72
N ASP A 90 -5.07 6.88 -27.01
CA ASP A 90 -4.66 7.85 -26.01
C ASP A 90 -5.74 7.98 -24.91
N CYS A 91 -5.32 7.62 -23.69
CA CYS A 91 -6.13 7.70 -22.48
C CYS A 91 -5.59 8.76 -21.50
N ALA A 92 -4.72 9.67 -21.97
CA ALA A 92 -4.28 10.79 -21.16
C ALA A 92 -5.46 11.74 -20.87
N ILE A 93 -5.58 12.17 -19.62
CA ILE A 93 -6.56 13.14 -19.16
C ILE A 93 -5.81 14.41 -18.76
N PRO A 94 -5.74 15.45 -19.62
CA PRO A 94 -5.09 16.71 -19.27
C PRO A 94 -5.82 17.39 -18.12
N LEU A 95 -5.07 17.87 -17.13
CA LEU A 95 -5.58 18.72 -16.06
C LEU A 95 -5.42 20.19 -16.42
N GLY A 96 -6.20 21.04 -15.75
CA GLY A 96 -5.96 22.48 -15.80
C GLY A 96 -4.66 22.88 -15.09
N ALA A 97 -4.30 24.16 -15.24
CA ALA A 97 -3.13 24.75 -14.59
C ALA A 97 -3.23 24.65 -13.05
N ALA A 98 -2.10 24.84 -12.36
CA ALA A 98 -2.07 24.86 -10.90
C ALA A 98 -3.14 25.81 -10.34
N GLY A 99 -3.92 25.32 -9.37
CA GLY A 99 -4.97 26.09 -8.71
C GLY A 99 -6.28 26.23 -9.50
N SER A 100 -6.36 25.74 -10.74
CA SER A 100 -7.60 25.81 -11.52
C SER A 100 -8.69 24.86 -10.99
N ALA A 101 -9.91 25.01 -11.52
CA ALA A 101 -10.98 24.05 -11.30
C ALA A 101 -10.55 22.62 -11.72
N PRO A 102 -11.02 21.58 -11.01
CA PRO A 102 -10.68 20.19 -11.34
C PRO A 102 -11.31 19.76 -12.67
N LYS A 103 -10.66 18.81 -13.35
CA LYS A 103 -11.27 18.06 -14.46
C LYS A 103 -12.23 17.03 -13.86
N VAL A 104 -13.52 17.15 -14.18
CA VAL A 104 -14.57 16.27 -13.67
C VAL A 104 -14.99 15.25 -14.74
N LEU A 105 -15.04 13.97 -14.36
CA LEU A 105 -15.44 12.83 -15.17
C LEU A 105 -16.45 11.96 -14.39
N THR A 106 -17.13 11.05 -15.08
CA THR A 106 -17.92 9.99 -14.45
C THR A 106 -17.03 8.77 -14.22
N LEU A 107 -16.91 8.32 -12.97
CA LEU A 107 -16.17 7.13 -12.59
C LEU A 107 -17.11 5.93 -12.49
N PRO A 108 -16.97 4.90 -13.33
CA PRO A 108 -17.69 3.64 -13.15
C PRO A 108 -17.07 2.82 -12.02
N GLN A 109 -17.84 1.84 -11.51
CA GLN A 109 -17.29 0.78 -10.67
C GLN A 109 -16.16 0.03 -11.40
N MET A 110 -15.05 -0.17 -10.68
CA MET A 110 -13.87 -0.89 -11.16
C MET A 110 -13.00 -1.33 -9.99
N PHE A 111 -12.24 -2.42 -10.15
CA PHE A 111 -11.35 -2.95 -9.12
C PHE A 111 -9.91 -3.08 -9.59
N GLY A 112 -8.99 -3.20 -8.63
CA GLY A 112 -7.55 -3.22 -8.91
C GLY A 112 -7.15 -1.99 -9.72
N ALA A 113 -7.72 -0.84 -9.36
CA ALA A 113 -7.68 0.36 -10.17
C ALA A 113 -6.63 1.35 -9.67
N ARG A 114 -6.09 2.13 -10.59
CA ARG A 114 -5.07 3.15 -10.33
C ARG A 114 -5.40 4.45 -11.01
N ILE A 115 -5.06 5.53 -10.32
CA ILE A 115 -5.02 6.88 -10.89
C ILE A 115 -3.56 7.31 -10.90
N TYR A 116 -3.00 7.42 -12.10
CA TYR A 116 -1.65 7.91 -12.32
C TYR A 116 -1.67 9.42 -12.60
N PHE A 117 -0.60 10.12 -12.21
CA PHE A 117 -0.32 11.47 -12.64
C PHE A 117 1.10 11.57 -13.15
N VAL A 118 1.32 12.36 -14.21
CA VAL A 118 2.64 12.64 -14.78
C VAL A 118 2.77 14.13 -15.08
N ARG A 119 3.94 14.70 -14.78
CA ARG A 119 4.27 16.10 -15.03
C ARG A 119 5.14 16.23 -16.28
N ASP A 120 4.84 17.24 -17.10
CA ASP A 120 5.59 17.67 -18.29
C ASP A 120 5.85 16.57 -19.32
N SER A 121 5.02 15.51 -19.31
CA SER A 121 5.13 14.34 -20.20
C SER A 121 3.78 13.62 -20.32
N THR A 122 3.77 12.52 -21.05
CA THR A 122 2.77 11.43 -21.03
C THR A 122 3.37 10.17 -20.41
N LEU A 123 2.54 9.22 -19.97
CA LEU A 123 2.96 7.86 -19.61
C LEU A 123 2.79 6.92 -20.79
N ASN A 124 3.76 6.02 -20.96
CA ASN A 124 3.72 4.97 -21.96
C ASN A 124 3.13 3.71 -21.31
N PHE A 125 2.01 3.24 -21.85
CA PHE A 125 1.38 1.97 -21.50
C PHE A 125 1.55 1.01 -22.67
N PHE A 126 1.67 -0.29 -22.35
CA PHE A 126 1.72 -1.35 -23.35
C PHE A 126 0.66 -2.42 -23.05
N LEU A 127 0.45 -3.31 -24.02
CA LEU A 127 -0.45 -4.45 -23.93
C LEU A 127 0.31 -5.72 -24.27
N ASN A 128 0.01 -6.79 -23.52
CA ASN A 128 0.37 -8.16 -23.84
C ASN A 128 -0.88 -8.95 -24.31
N PRO A 129 -0.72 -10.05 -25.07
CA PRO A 129 -1.82 -10.93 -25.42
C PRO A 129 -2.60 -11.39 -24.18
N GLY A 130 -3.93 -11.42 -24.27
CA GLY A 130 -4.80 -11.66 -23.11
C GLY A 130 -6.16 -10.99 -23.27
N PRO A 131 -6.27 -9.65 -23.40
CA PRO A 131 -5.27 -8.59 -23.22
C PRO A 131 -4.82 -8.41 -21.77
N ALA A 132 -3.56 -7.99 -21.57
CA ALA A 132 -3.06 -7.57 -20.27
C ALA A 132 -2.35 -6.21 -20.38
N LEU A 133 -2.81 -5.22 -19.61
CA LEU A 133 -2.14 -3.93 -19.50
C LEU A 133 -0.78 -4.09 -18.81
N VAL A 134 0.25 -3.59 -19.47
CA VAL A 134 1.59 -3.41 -18.91
C VAL A 134 1.64 -2.00 -18.35
N GLU A 135 1.50 -1.92 -17.03
CA GLU A 135 1.57 -0.67 -16.27
C GLU A 135 3.03 -0.22 -16.07
N PRO A 136 3.28 1.09 -15.88
CA PRO A 136 4.63 1.62 -15.67
C PRO A 136 5.37 0.99 -14.49
N ALA A 137 6.62 0.57 -14.69
CA ALA A 137 7.50 0.07 -13.64
C ALA A 137 8.39 1.19 -13.07
N PHE A 138 8.16 1.55 -11.81
CA PHE A 138 8.84 2.69 -11.17
C PHE A 138 10.30 2.43 -10.75
N ALA A 139 10.71 1.16 -10.61
CA ALA A 139 12.03 0.75 -10.10
C ALA A 139 12.91 0.07 -11.17
N THR A 140 12.44 -0.08 -12.41
CA THR A 140 13.17 -0.78 -13.48
C THR A 140 13.82 0.24 -14.42
N PRO A 141 15.17 0.36 -14.47
CA PRO A 141 15.84 1.38 -15.30
C PRO A 141 15.52 1.31 -16.80
N ALA A 142 15.19 0.12 -17.32
CA ALA A 142 14.82 -0.08 -18.72
C ALA A 142 13.37 0.33 -19.05
N ASP A 143 12.54 0.65 -18.05
CA ASP A 143 11.17 1.11 -18.28
C ASP A 143 11.19 2.51 -18.94
N SER A 144 10.41 2.67 -20.01
CA SER A 144 10.34 3.94 -20.74
C SER A 144 9.79 5.13 -19.93
N ASN A 145 9.19 4.86 -18.76
CA ASN A 145 8.71 5.86 -17.81
C ASN A 145 9.66 6.07 -16.62
N TYR A 146 10.81 5.37 -16.57
CA TYR A 146 11.72 5.41 -15.44
C TYR A 146 12.18 6.83 -15.11
N GLY A 147 12.63 7.60 -16.12
CA GLY A 147 13.11 8.97 -15.95
C GLY A 147 12.02 10.05 -15.84
N LYS A 148 10.73 9.69 -15.94
CA LYS A 148 9.62 10.66 -15.92
C LYS A 148 9.23 11.02 -14.47
N THR A 149 8.69 12.21 -14.26
CA THR A 149 8.13 12.58 -12.95
C THR A 149 6.66 12.13 -12.91
N TRP A 150 6.36 11.02 -12.24
CA TRP A 150 5.01 10.47 -12.12
C TRP A 150 4.77 9.79 -10.75
N SER A 151 3.50 9.63 -10.38
CA SER A 151 3.04 8.95 -9.16
C SER A 151 1.67 8.30 -9.41
N PHE A 152 1.20 7.50 -8.46
CA PHE A 152 -0.13 6.89 -8.52
C PHE A 152 -0.76 6.68 -7.15
N CYS A 153 -2.07 6.56 -7.11
CA CYS A 153 -2.83 6.02 -5.97
C CYS A 153 -3.72 4.86 -6.43
N GLU A 154 -4.15 4.04 -5.48
CA GLU A 154 -4.96 2.85 -5.74
C GLU A 154 -6.37 3.04 -5.21
N PHE A 155 -7.35 2.42 -5.89
CA PHE A 155 -8.71 2.34 -5.40
C PHE A 155 -9.43 1.09 -5.89
N THR A 156 -10.54 0.79 -5.24
CA THR A 156 -11.57 -0.15 -5.70
C THR A 156 -12.92 0.50 -5.47
N PHE A 157 -13.73 0.56 -6.52
CA PHE A 157 -15.11 0.98 -6.45
C PHE A 157 -16.00 -0.19 -6.89
N ASN A 158 -16.70 -0.78 -5.94
CA ASN A 158 -17.55 -1.95 -6.14
C ASN A 158 -18.97 -1.68 -5.65
N THR A 159 -19.82 -2.70 -5.64
CA THR A 159 -21.22 -2.61 -5.20
C THR A 159 -21.39 -2.36 -3.70
N THR A 160 -20.31 -2.43 -2.92
CA THR A 160 -20.32 -2.22 -1.47
C THR A 160 -19.80 -0.84 -1.09
N GLN A 161 -18.73 -0.36 -1.73
CA GLN A 161 -18.07 0.91 -1.38
C GLN A 161 -17.11 1.38 -2.48
N LEU A 162 -16.70 2.65 -2.39
CA LEU A 162 -15.41 3.10 -2.90
C LEU A 162 -14.41 3.06 -1.74
N PHE A 163 -13.29 2.37 -1.93
CA PHE A 163 -12.12 2.37 -1.04
C PHE A 163 -10.91 2.86 -1.84
N ALA A 164 -10.22 3.89 -1.36
CA ALA A 164 -9.01 4.42 -1.97
C ALA A 164 -7.94 4.64 -0.91
N ASN A 165 -6.67 4.55 -1.31
CA ASN A 165 -5.56 4.76 -0.39
C ASN A 165 -4.37 5.44 -1.06
N ILE A 166 -3.69 6.29 -0.28
CA ILE A 166 -2.31 6.71 -0.54
C ILE A 166 -1.41 5.81 0.29
N SER A 167 -0.52 5.08 -0.38
CA SER A 167 0.38 4.12 0.26
C SER A 167 1.81 4.35 -0.19
N TYR A 168 2.73 4.36 0.77
CA TYR A 168 4.18 4.42 0.57
C TYR A 168 4.80 3.03 0.79
N VAL A 169 4.01 1.97 0.68
CA VAL A 169 4.51 0.59 0.69
C VAL A 169 5.52 0.37 -0.43
N ASP A 170 5.38 1.05 -1.56
CA ASP A 170 6.26 0.90 -2.72
C ASP A 170 7.21 2.07 -2.92
N LEU A 171 6.71 3.30 -2.83
CA LEU A 171 7.47 4.47 -3.21
C LEU A 171 6.92 5.76 -2.62
N VAL A 172 7.79 6.76 -2.58
CA VAL A 172 7.49 8.18 -2.40
C VAL A 172 8.01 8.92 -3.62
N THR A 173 7.26 9.88 -4.15
CA THR A 173 7.61 10.56 -5.41
C THR A 173 7.66 12.07 -5.25
N ALA A 174 8.25 12.76 -6.23
CA ALA A 174 8.18 14.22 -6.37
C ALA A 174 6.79 14.73 -6.82
N LEU A 175 5.76 13.88 -6.79
CA LEU A 175 4.38 14.22 -7.10
C LEU A 175 3.48 13.73 -5.95
N PRO A 176 3.37 14.53 -4.89
CA PRO A 176 2.55 14.15 -3.75
C PRO A 176 1.08 14.14 -4.16
N ILE A 177 0.37 13.07 -3.79
CA ILE A 177 -1.05 12.86 -4.09
C ILE A 177 -1.85 13.05 -2.80
N GLY A 178 -2.96 13.78 -2.87
CA GLY A 178 -3.96 13.90 -1.81
C GLY A 178 -5.33 13.46 -2.31
N LEU A 179 -6.23 13.08 -1.41
CA LEU A 179 -7.58 12.65 -1.79
C LEU A 179 -8.67 13.12 -0.84
N THR A 180 -9.85 13.36 -1.40
CA THR A 180 -11.08 13.67 -0.68
C THR A 180 -12.21 12.82 -1.25
N LEU A 181 -12.83 12.00 -0.42
CA LEU A 181 -14.00 11.20 -0.77
C LEU A 181 -15.23 11.77 -0.06
N GLU A 182 -16.21 12.20 -0.83
CA GLU A 182 -17.48 12.75 -0.37
C GLU A 182 -18.57 11.72 -0.65
N GLY A 183 -19.19 11.18 0.39
CA GLY A 183 -20.31 10.24 0.32
C GLY A 183 -21.31 10.50 1.44
N ASP A 184 -21.61 9.48 2.24
CA ASP A 184 -22.35 9.66 3.50
C ASP A 184 -21.50 10.43 4.53
N ALA A 185 -20.19 10.22 4.51
CA ALA A 185 -19.20 11.02 5.23
C ALA A 185 -18.19 11.67 4.27
N THR A 186 -17.41 12.62 4.77
CA THR A 186 -16.28 13.19 4.03
C THR A 186 -14.98 12.71 4.63
N HIS A 187 -14.18 12.01 3.83
CA HIS A 187 -12.87 11.50 4.20
C HIS A 187 -11.80 12.27 3.43
N THR A 188 -10.78 12.78 4.13
CA THR A 188 -9.66 13.47 3.50
C THR A 188 -8.35 12.85 3.92
N VAL A 189 -7.46 12.65 2.95
CA VAL A 189 -6.09 12.19 3.16
C VAL A 189 -5.16 13.22 2.54
N ALA A 190 -4.32 13.81 3.39
CA ALA A 190 -3.41 14.86 2.99
C ALA A 190 -2.29 14.32 2.09
N PRO A 191 -1.83 15.10 1.09
CA PRO A 191 -0.62 14.79 0.34
C PRO A 191 0.63 14.86 1.23
N LEU A 192 1.73 14.25 0.78
CA LEU A 192 3.03 14.52 1.37
C LEU A 192 3.36 16.02 1.26
N PRO A 193 3.90 16.65 2.31
CA PRO A 193 4.29 18.05 2.29
C PRO A 193 5.32 18.36 1.20
N ASN A 194 5.34 19.61 0.73
CA ASN A 194 6.36 20.07 -0.21
C ASN A 194 7.78 19.77 0.30
N GLY A 195 8.63 19.22 -0.59
CA GLY A 195 10.00 18.79 -0.29
C GLY A 195 10.14 17.49 0.52
N ALA A 196 9.06 16.76 0.82
CA ALA A 196 9.14 15.52 1.59
C ALA A 196 10.02 14.46 0.90
N VAL A 197 9.92 14.30 -0.42
CA VAL A 197 10.75 13.33 -1.18
C VAL A 197 12.25 13.62 -1.02
N ASP A 198 12.65 14.89 -1.02
CA ASP A 198 14.05 15.31 -0.89
C ASP A 198 14.54 15.09 0.55
N ARG A 199 13.73 15.42 1.55
CA ARG A 199 14.04 15.13 2.96
C ARG A 199 14.19 13.64 3.22
N ILE A 200 13.27 12.82 2.72
CA ILE A 200 13.32 11.35 2.81
C ILE A 200 14.59 10.81 2.14
N ALA A 201 14.92 11.30 0.93
CA ALA A 201 16.13 10.92 0.23
C ALA A 201 17.41 11.29 1.01
N SER A 202 17.44 12.49 1.59
CA SER A 202 18.55 12.97 2.43
C SER A 202 18.70 12.11 3.69
N ASP A 203 17.61 11.85 4.40
CA ASP A 203 17.59 11.06 5.64
C ASP A 203 18.04 9.61 5.41
N LEU A 204 17.65 8.99 4.30
CA LEU A 204 18.10 7.65 3.93
C LEU A 204 19.57 7.63 3.50
N THR A 205 20.02 8.66 2.77
CA THR A 205 21.44 8.80 2.42
C THR A 205 22.29 8.95 3.69
N ALA A 206 21.85 9.76 4.65
CA ALA A 206 22.49 9.91 5.95
C ALA A 206 22.44 8.62 6.77
N GLN A 207 21.36 7.84 6.68
CA GLN A 207 21.27 6.54 7.35
C GLN A 207 22.28 5.54 6.77
N ALA A 208 22.41 5.46 5.45
CA ALA A 208 23.41 4.61 4.78
C ALA A 208 24.85 4.96 5.23
N ALA A 209 25.15 6.25 5.41
CA ALA A 209 26.45 6.68 5.92
C ALA A 209 26.70 6.26 7.39
N ARG A 210 25.64 6.04 8.18
CA ARG A 210 25.76 5.63 9.59
C ARG A 210 25.96 4.13 9.78
N ASP A 211 25.24 3.31 9.02
CA ASP A 211 25.19 1.85 9.25
C ASP A 211 25.74 1.02 8.09
N GLY A 212 26.14 1.66 6.98
CA GLY A 212 26.68 1.00 5.79
C GLY A 212 25.66 0.18 5.00
N GLN A 213 24.37 0.19 5.38
CA GLN A 213 23.32 -0.51 4.64
C GLN A 213 22.88 0.31 3.42
N PRO A 214 22.38 -0.32 2.35
CA PRO A 214 22.12 0.32 1.06
C PRO A 214 20.85 1.19 1.03
N TRP A 215 20.58 1.98 2.08
CA TRP A 215 19.45 2.91 2.14
C TRP A 215 19.54 4.01 1.08
N ASP A 216 20.74 4.43 0.69
CA ASP A 216 20.99 5.41 -0.38
C ASP A 216 20.56 4.88 -1.76
N LYS A 217 20.63 3.56 -1.96
CA LYS A 217 20.22 2.89 -3.21
C LYS A 217 18.71 2.88 -3.43
N LEU A 218 17.93 3.25 -2.42
CA LEU A 218 16.49 3.46 -2.53
C LEU A 218 16.14 4.74 -3.30
N VAL A 219 17.07 5.69 -3.41
CA VAL A 219 16.81 6.99 -4.01
C VAL A 219 17.09 6.99 -5.51
N ILE A 220 16.05 7.23 -6.32
CA ILE A 220 16.14 7.34 -7.76
C ILE A 220 16.17 8.82 -8.15
N ARG A 221 17.22 9.22 -8.88
CA ARG A 221 17.43 10.58 -9.34
C ARG A 221 17.28 10.70 -10.85
N SER A 222 16.94 11.91 -11.30
CA SER A 222 16.94 12.26 -12.72
C SER A 222 18.37 12.51 -13.20
N GLY A 223 18.55 12.67 -14.52
CA GLY A 223 19.85 12.99 -15.10
C GLY A 223 20.46 14.32 -14.62
N ASN A 224 19.65 15.24 -14.08
CA ASN A 224 20.14 16.51 -13.52
C ASN A 224 20.43 16.43 -12.00
N GLY A 225 20.27 15.25 -11.38
CA GLY A 225 20.52 15.02 -9.96
C GLY A 225 19.32 15.24 -9.04
N SER A 226 18.21 15.79 -9.52
CA SER A 226 16.98 15.93 -8.72
C SER A 226 16.40 14.58 -8.32
N VAL A 227 15.79 14.47 -7.14
CA VAL A 227 15.12 13.23 -6.72
C VAL A 227 13.83 13.07 -7.51
N LEU A 228 13.68 11.96 -8.25
CA LEU A 228 12.44 11.61 -8.93
C LEU A 228 11.48 10.91 -7.97
N ARG A 229 12.03 9.94 -7.25
CA ARG A 229 11.31 9.09 -6.30
C ARG A 229 12.28 8.35 -5.40
N VAL A 230 11.76 7.84 -4.29
CA VAL A 230 12.44 6.93 -3.39
C VAL A 230 11.60 5.66 -3.31
N VAL A 231 12.20 4.50 -3.52
CA VAL A 231 11.50 3.21 -3.50
C VAL A 231 11.72 2.49 -2.17
N SER A 232 10.75 1.67 -1.76
CA SER A 232 10.88 0.90 -0.53
C SER A 232 11.89 -0.27 -0.68
N PRO A 233 12.45 -0.79 0.43
CA PRO A 233 13.46 -1.85 0.41
C PRO A 233 13.06 -3.09 -0.40
N GLN A 234 11.79 -3.49 -0.36
CA GLN A 234 11.30 -4.65 -1.13
C GLN A 234 11.52 -4.49 -2.64
N ASN A 235 11.46 -3.27 -3.17
CA ASN A 235 11.67 -3.00 -4.59
C ASN A 235 13.15 -3.13 -4.97
N LEU A 236 14.06 -2.72 -4.09
CA LEU A 236 15.49 -2.96 -4.27
C LEU A 236 15.86 -4.44 -4.13
N MET A 237 15.13 -5.19 -3.31
CA MET A 237 15.36 -6.62 -3.08
C MET A 237 14.76 -7.52 -4.18
N ALA A 238 13.66 -7.11 -4.81
CA ALA A 238 12.90 -7.95 -5.75
C ALA A 238 13.75 -8.59 -6.86
N PRO A 239 14.73 -7.90 -7.50
CA PRO A 239 15.58 -8.52 -8.52
C PRO A 239 16.49 -9.65 -8.03
N TYR A 240 16.64 -9.81 -6.71
CA TYR A 240 17.52 -10.79 -6.06
C TYR A 240 16.75 -11.92 -5.37
N PHE A 241 15.43 -12.01 -5.53
CA PHE A 241 14.63 -13.05 -4.87
C PHE A 241 15.03 -14.47 -5.28
N ASP A 242 15.59 -14.66 -6.47
CA ASP A 242 16.17 -15.90 -6.97
C ASP A 242 17.67 -16.08 -6.63
N ARG A 243 18.29 -15.05 -6.05
CA ARG A 243 19.73 -14.98 -5.72
C ARG A 243 19.93 -14.44 -4.30
N PRO A 244 19.44 -15.15 -3.27
CA PRO A 244 19.35 -14.64 -1.90
C PRO A 244 20.70 -14.21 -1.31
N ASP A 245 21.81 -14.84 -1.70
CA ASP A 245 23.15 -14.49 -1.19
C ASP A 245 23.61 -13.10 -1.62
N GLN A 246 23.07 -12.58 -2.73
CA GLN A 246 23.36 -11.25 -3.28
C GLN A 246 22.34 -10.20 -2.84
N MET A 247 21.31 -10.59 -2.08
CA MET A 247 20.18 -9.72 -1.78
C MET A 247 20.59 -8.57 -0.82
N PRO A 248 20.27 -7.31 -1.16
CA PRO A 248 20.50 -6.18 -0.27
C PRO A 248 19.68 -6.34 1.01
N PHE A 249 20.22 -5.85 2.12
CA PHE A 249 19.63 -5.97 3.46
C PHE A 249 19.40 -7.40 3.98
N ARG A 250 19.87 -8.47 3.31
CA ARG A 250 19.53 -9.85 3.69
C ARG A 250 19.75 -10.17 5.17
N ASN A 251 20.82 -9.62 5.75
CA ASN A 251 21.22 -9.86 7.15
C ASN A 251 20.81 -8.74 8.13
N LEU A 252 20.04 -7.74 7.68
CA LEU A 252 19.72 -6.55 8.48
C LEU A 252 19.15 -6.93 9.85
N TRP A 253 18.18 -7.86 9.89
CA TRP A 253 17.53 -8.27 11.14
C TRP A 253 18.07 -9.54 11.79
N THR A 254 19.06 -10.22 11.23
CA THR A 254 19.47 -11.57 11.70
C THR A 254 19.70 -11.63 13.20
N SER A 255 20.56 -10.75 13.73
CA SER A 255 20.85 -10.70 15.17
C SER A 255 19.62 -10.34 16.02
N TYR A 256 18.79 -9.40 15.54
CA TYR A 256 17.58 -9.00 16.25
C TYR A 256 16.55 -10.14 16.32
N ILE A 257 16.38 -10.88 15.22
CA ILE A 257 15.52 -12.06 15.15
C ILE A 257 16.01 -13.14 16.12
N ASP A 258 17.32 -13.40 16.17
CA ASP A 258 17.89 -14.37 17.11
C ASP A 258 17.62 -14.01 18.56
N GLN A 259 17.75 -12.72 18.92
CA GLN A 259 17.41 -12.23 20.25
C GLN A 259 15.92 -12.40 20.56
N VAL A 260 15.04 -12.10 19.59
CA VAL A 260 13.59 -12.28 19.74
C VAL A 260 13.25 -13.75 19.98
N TRP A 261 13.81 -14.64 19.17
CA TRP A 261 13.61 -16.09 19.31
C TRP A 261 14.13 -16.61 20.65
N ALA A 262 15.30 -16.14 21.10
CA ALA A 262 15.89 -16.52 22.38
C ALA A 262 15.02 -16.06 23.56
N LYS A 263 14.57 -14.80 23.57
CA LYS A 263 13.69 -14.25 24.63
C LYS A 263 12.42 -15.08 24.77
N TYR A 264 11.77 -15.39 23.66
CA TYR A 264 10.49 -16.09 23.67
C TYR A 264 10.61 -17.61 23.83
N ARG A 265 11.78 -18.15 24.23
CA ARG A 265 11.88 -19.52 24.78
C ARG A 265 11.36 -19.62 26.20
N THR A 266 11.62 -18.60 27.00
CA THR A 266 11.30 -18.58 28.43
C THR A 266 10.21 -17.56 28.78
N THR A 267 9.88 -16.67 27.84
CA THR A 267 8.85 -15.63 28.00
C THR A 267 7.70 -15.85 27.01
N ASP A 268 6.46 -15.57 27.39
CA ASP A 268 5.34 -15.55 26.45
C ASP A 268 5.37 -14.28 25.59
N LEU A 269 5.20 -14.45 24.28
CA LEU A 269 4.76 -13.37 23.39
C LEU A 269 3.23 -13.38 23.34
N ARG A 270 2.57 -12.29 23.74
CA ARG A 270 1.11 -12.16 23.77
C ARG A 270 0.67 -11.25 22.65
N ILE A 271 -0.10 -11.78 21.70
CA ILE A 271 -0.63 -11.03 20.56
C ILE A 271 -2.15 -10.92 20.71
N ASP A 272 -2.63 -9.70 20.87
CA ASP A 272 -4.04 -9.36 20.69
C ASP A 272 -4.38 -9.39 19.21
N LEU A 273 -5.34 -10.25 18.85
CA LEU A 273 -5.82 -10.41 17.49
C LEU A 273 -6.69 -9.23 17.05
N GLN A 274 -7.16 -8.41 17.99
CA GLN A 274 -8.04 -7.26 17.81
C GLN A 274 -9.41 -7.63 17.23
N GLY A 275 -10.37 -6.70 17.30
CA GLY A 275 -11.74 -6.92 16.85
C GLY A 275 -12.51 -7.95 17.71
N GLY A 276 -12.20 -8.00 19.02
CA GLY A 276 -12.86 -8.92 19.96
C GLY A 276 -12.41 -10.38 19.88
N ARG A 277 -11.37 -10.69 19.09
CA ARG A 277 -10.86 -12.06 18.88
C ARG A 277 -9.93 -12.58 19.98
N GLY A 278 -9.62 -11.74 20.97
CA GLY A 278 -8.83 -12.09 22.15
C GLY A 278 -7.32 -12.10 21.94
N VAL A 279 -6.61 -12.48 23.00
CA VAL A 279 -5.14 -12.48 23.06
C VAL A 279 -4.63 -13.91 23.05
N LEU A 280 -3.67 -14.22 22.16
CA LEU A 280 -2.98 -15.50 22.12
C LEU A 280 -1.55 -15.39 22.64
N ALA A 281 -1.17 -16.30 23.51
CA ALA A 281 0.21 -16.48 23.95
C ALA A 281 0.94 -17.44 23.02
N GLY A 282 2.18 -17.08 22.67
CA GLY A 282 3.08 -17.87 21.86
C GLY A 282 4.43 -18.07 22.55
N ARG A 283 5.03 -19.24 22.27
CA ARG A 283 6.34 -19.62 22.78
C ARG A 283 7.18 -20.26 21.70
N VAL A 284 8.48 -20.02 21.75
CA VAL A 284 9.44 -20.64 20.84
C VAL A 284 9.89 -21.99 21.40
N ASN A 285 9.65 -23.06 20.65
CA ASN A 285 10.19 -24.39 20.89
C ASN A 285 11.01 -24.83 19.67
N GLY A 286 12.25 -25.29 19.87
CA GLY A 286 13.20 -25.47 18.77
C GLY A 286 13.38 -24.15 17.99
N ASP A 287 13.17 -24.13 16.69
CA ASP A 287 13.22 -22.89 15.88
C ASP A 287 11.85 -22.31 15.51
N THR A 288 10.79 -22.81 16.15
CA THR A 288 9.42 -22.49 15.80
C THR A 288 8.73 -21.72 16.93
N LEU A 289 8.20 -20.54 16.61
CA LEU A 289 7.28 -19.81 17.48
C LEU A 289 5.87 -20.39 17.27
N THR A 290 5.28 -20.97 18.31
CA THR A 290 3.95 -21.57 18.26
C THR A 290 3.02 -20.89 19.25
N PHE A 291 1.85 -20.47 18.76
CA PHE A 291 0.75 -19.95 19.55
C PHE A 291 -0.26 -21.07 19.86
N ALA A 292 -1.08 -20.84 20.89
CA ALA A 292 -2.23 -21.70 21.17
C ALA A 292 -3.09 -21.92 19.90
N GLY A 293 -3.65 -23.11 19.74
CA GLY A 293 -4.33 -23.52 18.50
C GLY A 293 -3.39 -24.04 17.40
N GLY A 294 -2.08 -24.18 17.68
CA GLY A 294 -1.10 -24.78 16.75
C GLY A 294 -0.57 -23.81 15.69
N HIS A 295 -0.95 -22.54 15.73
CA HIS A 295 -0.50 -21.53 14.78
C HIS A 295 1.00 -21.26 14.96
N SER A 296 1.79 -21.62 13.95
CA SER A 296 3.25 -21.67 14.05
C SER A 296 3.94 -20.82 13.00
N PHE A 297 5.08 -20.23 13.39
CA PHE A 297 5.93 -19.37 12.58
C PHE A 297 7.37 -19.83 12.71
N SER A 298 8.02 -20.13 11.58
CA SER A 298 9.47 -20.31 11.53
C SER A 298 10.18 -18.96 11.75
N LYS A 299 11.48 -19.01 12.04
CA LYS A 299 12.32 -17.82 12.10
C LYS A 299 12.24 -17.04 10.78
N PRO A 300 11.85 -15.75 10.78
CA PRO A 300 11.79 -14.95 9.57
C PRO A 300 13.18 -14.54 9.09
N THR A 301 13.25 -14.01 7.87
CA THR A 301 14.41 -13.31 7.32
C THR A 301 14.10 -11.82 7.14
N SER A 302 15.10 -11.01 6.83
CA SER A 302 14.89 -9.59 6.49
C SER A 302 13.94 -9.41 5.29
N LYS A 303 13.94 -10.37 4.33
CA LYS A 303 12.99 -10.38 3.20
C LYS A 303 11.56 -10.54 3.68
N ASP A 304 11.34 -11.48 4.60
CA ASP A 304 10.00 -11.75 5.12
C ASP A 304 9.48 -10.52 5.87
N ILE A 305 10.33 -9.89 6.69
CA ILE A 305 9.98 -8.68 7.45
C ILE A 305 9.63 -7.50 6.52
N PHE A 306 10.48 -7.17 5.53
CA PHE A 306 10.19 -6.04 4.65
C PHE A 306 8.97 -6.27 3.76
N THR A 307 8.80 -7.49 3.24
CA THR A 307 7.73 -7.78 2.27
C THR A 307 6.41 -8.11 2.93
N CYS A 308 6.40 -8.56 4.19
CA CYS A 308 5.23 -9.08 4.90
C CYS A 308 4.43 -10.12 4.10
N ASN A 309 5.09 -10.85 3.19
CA ASN A 309 4.41 -11.75 2.25
C ASN A 309 5.29 -12.92 1.79
N HIS A 310 6.33 -13.27 2.56
CA HIS A 310 7.20 -14.40 2.29
C HIS A 310 7.50 -15.16 3.58
N GLY A 311 7.98 -16.40 3.42
CA GLY A 311 8.39 -17.26 4.52
C GLY A 311 7.25 -17.40 5.55
N PRO A 312 7.52 -17.19 6.85
CA PRO A 312 6.49 -17.29 7.90
C PRO A 312 5.42 -16.20 7.79
N PHE A 313 5.63 -15.16 6.97
CA PHE A 313 4.70 -14.07 6.75
C PHE A 313 4.01 -14.13 5.38
N ALA A 314 4.06 -15.25 4.66
CA ALA A 314 3.26 -15.44 3.46
C ALA A 314 1.76 -15.43 3.81
N ASN A 315 0.98 -14.53 3.20
CA ASN A 315 -0.46 -14.45 3.42
C ASN A 315 -1.20 -15.47 2.56
N ASN A 316 -1.18 -16.74 2.96
CA ASN A 316 -1.81 -17.81 2.19
C ASN A 316 -3.34 -17.74 2.33
N PRO A 317 -4.11 -17.75 1.23
CA PRO A 317 -5.57 -17.69 1.31
C PRO A 317 -6.20 -18.81 2.15
N GLY A 318 -5.62 -20.00 2.12
CA GLY A 318 -6.07 -21.16 2.90
C GLY A 318 -5.66 -21.17 4.38
N ASP A 319 -4.83 -20.23 4.84
CA ASP A 319 -4.50 -20.13 6.26
C ASP A 319 -5.72 -19.65 7.08
N PRO A 320 -5.92 -20.15 8.31
CA PRO A 320 -6.99 -19.68 9.19
C PRO A 320 -6.86 -18.18 9.51
N ASP A 321 -7.98 -17.49 9.69
CA ASP A 321 -7.99 -16.04 9.97
C ASP A 321 -7.21 -15.67 11.23
N VAL A 322 -7.19 -16.54 12.24
CA VAL A 322 -6.37 -16.37 13.44
C VAL A 322 -4.88 -16.30 13.10
N LYS A 323 -4.39 -17.18 12.20
CA LYS A 323 -3.00 -17.17 11.77
C LYS A 323 -2.67 -15.92 10.96
N LYS A 324 -3.57 -15.49 10.07
CA LYS A 324 -3.43 -14.25 9.31
C LYS A 324 -3.40 -13.02 10.23
N ALA A 325 -4.23 -13.00 11.28
CA ALA A 325 -4.21 -11.95 12.29
C ALA A 325 -2.87 -11.93 13.05
N LEU A 326 -2.40 -13.08 13.55
CA LEU A 326 -1.08 -13.20 14.21
C LEU A 326 0.06 -12.70 13.31
N LEU A 327 0.07 -13.15 12.05
CA LEU A 327 1.06 -12.79 11.04
C LEU A 327 1.20 -11.27 10.91
N ALA A 328 0.08 -10.57 10.72
CA ALA A 328 0.08 -9.11 10.56
C ALA A 328 0.73 -8.40 11.76
N ARG A 329 0.41 -8.83 12.99
CA ARG A 329 0.91 -8.21 14.22
C ARG A 329 2.41 -8.49 14.43
N ILE A 330 2.83 -9.73 14.18
CA ILE A 330 4.25 -10.11 14.30
C ILE A 330 5.10 -9.37 13.25
N ALA A 331 4.63 -9.31 12.00
CA ALA A 331 5.32 -8.60 10.94
C ALA A 331 5.43 -7.08 11.24
N ALA A 332 4.37 -6.46 11.74
CA ALA A 332 4.38 -5.06 12.18
C ALA A 332 5.35 -4.85 13.36
N GLY A 333 5.35 -5.74 14.34
CA GLY A 333 6.23 -5.66 15.49
C GLY A 333 7.72 -5.73 15.14
N PHE A 334 8.08 -6.53 14.12
CA PHE A 334 9.44 -6.59 13.59
C PHE A 334 9.84 -5.29 12.87
N ASN A 335 8.98 -4.80 11.97
CA ASN A 335 9.21 -3.56 11.23
C ASN A 335 9.43 -2.36 12.18
N ARG A 336 8.66 -2.31 13.28
CA ARG A 336 8.71 -1.25 14.29
C ARG A 336 9.73 -1.48 15.39
N SER A 337 10.52 -2.56 15.32
CA SER A 337 11.53 -2.94 16.32
C SER A 337 11.01 -3.05 17.76
N ILE A 338 9.77 -3.53 17.94
CA ILE A 338 9.14 -3.65 19.27
C ILE A 338 9.11 -5.08 19.81
N MET A 339 9.36 -6.10 18.98
CA MET A 339 9.38 -7.52 19.39
C MET A 339 10.28 -7.84 20.59
N LEU A 340 11.37 -7.11 20.84
CA LEU A 340 12.18 -7.33 22.05
C LEU A 340 11.66 -6.58 23.27
N SER A 341 11.21 -5.34 23.08
CA SER A 341 10.80 -4.45 24.17
C SER A 341 9.39 -4.72 24.71
N HIS A 342 8.47 -5.15 23.84
CA HIS A 342 7.04 -5.21 24.13
C HIS A 342 6.53 -6.65 23.94
N PRO A 343 6.49 -7.47 25.01
CA PRO A 343 6.00 -8.84 24.91
C PRO A 343 4.49 -8.97 24.81
N THR A 344 3.74 -7.88 24.93
CA THR A 344 2.31 -7.80 24.66
C THR A 344 2.08 -6.78 23.56
N GLN A 345 1.38 -7.16 22.50
CA GLN A 345 1.19 -6.33 21.30
C GLN A 345 -0.18 -6.59 20.65
N PRO A 346 -0.68 -5.66 19.80
CA PRO A 346 -0.19 -4.29 19.63
C PRO A 346 -0.60 -3.37 20.78
N ASN A 347 -1.56 -3.79 21.61
CA ASN A 347 -2.00 -3.07 22.81
C ASN A 347 -0.85 -2.93 23.82
N GLY A 348 -0.75 -1.75 24.44
CA GLY A 348 0.37 -1.41 25.34
C GLY A 348 1.61 -0.85 24.65
N THR A 349 1.51 -0.52 23.35
CA THR A 349 2.54 0.22 22.61
C THR A 349 1.98 1.55 22.11
N SER A 350 2.87 2.46 21.71
CA SER A 350 2.54 3.74 21.10
C SER A 350 3.50 4.06 19.96
N THR A 351 3.19 5.08 19.17
CA THR A 351 4.10 5.57 18.12
C THR A 351 5.46 6.05 18.69
N ALA A 352 5.52 6.42 19.97
CA ALA A 352 6.77 6.81 20.63
C ALA A 352 7.74 5.62 20.81
N ASP A 353 7.21 4.40 20.87
CA ASP A 353 7.99 3.17 21.03
C ASP A 353 8.57 2.66 19.71
N TYR A 354 8.00 3.08 18.59
CA TYR A 354 8.35 2.55 17.28
C TYR A 354 9.71 3.07 16.80
N TYR A 355 10.44 2.18 16.13
CA TYR A 355 11.73 2.46 15.50
C TYR A 355 12.85 2.91 16.46
N LYS A 356 12.75 2.53 17.74
CA LYS A 356 13.75 2.84 18.78
C LYS A 356 14.78 1.73 19.00
N GLY A 357 14.59 0.54 18.42
CA GLY A 357 15.56 -0.55 18.52
C GLY A 357 16.83 -0.30 17.71
N GLY A 358 17.93 -0.95 18.08
CA GLY A 358 19.23 -0.81 17.40
C GLY A 358 19.23 -1.28 15.93
N VAL A 359 18.24 -2.08 15.53
CA VAL A 359 17.92 -2.43 14.14
C VAL A 359 16.44 -2.17 13.93
N THR A 360 16.08 -1.53 12.81
CA THR A 360 14.68 -1.22 12.51
C THR A 360 14.45 -0.97 11.02
N ASN A 361 13.19 -0.85 10.61
CA ASN A 361 12.85 -0.47 9.24
C ASN A 361 13.06 1.05 9.08
N HIS A 362 14.27 1.44 8.67
CA HIS A 362 14.60 2.85 8.49
C HIS A 362 13.85 3.53 7.34
N TRP A 363 13.41 2.78 6.33
CA TRP A 363 12.45 3.29 5.33
C TRP A 363 11.18 3.80 6.01
N ALA A 364 10.52 2.94 6.79
CA ALA A 364 9.29 3.31 7.46
C ALA A 364 9.50 4.43 8.49
N ARG A 365 10.59 4.37 9.28
CA ARG A 365 10.95 5.44 10.22
C ARG A 365 11.06 6.81 9.54
N VAL A 366 11.76 6.89 8.41
CA VAL A 366 12.02 8.14 7.69
C VAL A 366 10.78 8.64 6.96
N VAL A 367 10.00 7.74 6.35
CA VAL A 367 8.74 8.10 5.69
C VAL A 367 7.76 8.68 6.69
N HIS A 368 7.55 8.03 7.84
CA HIS A 368 6.65 8.53 8.89
C HIS A 368 7.11 9.86 9.50
N ALA A 369 8.42 10.09 9.61
CA ALA A 369 8.94 11.38 10.07
C ALA A 369 8.65 12.54 9.09
N ASN A 370 8.34 12.23 7.83
CA ASN A 370 8.13 13.21 6.76
C ASN A 370 6.71 13.15 6.15
N SER A 371 5.83 12.31 6.69
CA SER A 371 4.48 12.06 6.17
C SER A 371 3.42 12.34 7.23
N PRO A 372 2.30 13.01 6.89
CA PRO A 372 1.20 13.21 7.82
C PRO A 372 0.41 11.92 8.07
N ILE A 373 0.34 11.01 7.10
CA ILE A 373 -0.47 9.79 7.12
C ILE A 373 -0.05 8.84 5.98
N GLY A 374 -0.31 7.53 6.11
CA GLY A 374 -0.12 6.54 5.05
C GLY A 374 0.78 5.37 5.46
N TYR A 375 0.59 4.21 4.83
CA TYR A 375 1.40 3.02 5.12
C TYR A 375 2.80 3.08 4.52
N ALA A 376 3.81 2.74 5.31
CA ALA A 376 5.17 2.55 4.81
C ALA A 376 5.55 1.05 4.63
N PHE A 377 4.72 0.13 5.12
CA PHE A 377 4.85 -1.32 4.92
C PHE A 377 3.45 -2.00 4.99
N PRO A 378 3.25 -3.23 4.48
CA PRO A 378 1.91 -3.79 4.23
C PRO A 378 0.99 -3.93 5.45
N TYR A 379 1.54 -4.11 6.65
CA TYR A 379 0.78 -4.24 7.90
C TYR A 379 0.97 -3.06 8.86
N ASP A 380 1.23 -1.88 8.30
CA ASP A 380 1.38 -0.65 9.07
C ASP A 380 0.02 -0.12 9.60
N ASP A 381 -1.06 -0.81 9.24
CA ASP A 381 -2.44 -0.68 9.75
C ASP A 381 -2.62 -1.21 11.17
N VAL A 382 -1.78 -2.17 11.56
CA VAL A 382 -1.76 -2.70 12.92
C VAL A 382 -1.47 -1.55 13.87
N ARG A 383 -2.36 -1.29 14.81
CA ARG A 383 -2.21 -0.25 15.83
C ARG A 383 -2.88 -0.69 17.13
N PRO A 384 -2.54 -0.12 18.29
CA PRO A 384 -3.31 -0.34 19.50
C PRO A 384 -4.79 0.03 19.32
N ASP A 385 -5.68 -0.67 20.02
CA ASP A 385 -7.11 -0.38 19.97
C ASP A 385 -7.41 1.05 20.45
N GLY A 386 -8.44 1.67 19.85
CA GLY A 386 -8.84 3.04 20.15
C GLY A 386 -7.94 4.13 19.55
N GLN A 387 -6.81 3.79 18.93
CA GLN A 387 -5.97 4.76 18.23
C GLN A 387 -6.61 5.22 16.92
N PRO A 388 -6.34 6.46 16.46
CA PRO A 388 -6.86 6.97 15.19
C PRO A 388 -6.29 6.21 14.00
N ASP A 389 -7.00 6.28 12.87
CA ASP A 389 -6.52 5.68 11.63
C ASP A 389 -5.38 6.47 11.00
N VAL A 390 -4.36 5.74 10.58
CA VAL A 390 -3.13 6.26 9.96
C VAL A 390 -2.89 5.69 8.57
N SER A 391 -3.87 4.95 8.04
CA SER A 391 -3.79 4.19 6.80
C SER A 391 -3.56 5.01 5.54
N GLY A 392 -3.97 6.28 5.57
CA GLY A 392 -4.10 7.09 4.37
C GLY A 392 -5.21 6.58 3.45
N ALA A 393 -6.18 5.85 4.00
CA ALA A 393 -7.34 5.35 3.29
C ALA A 393 -8.57 6.25 3.47
N ALA A 394 -9.41 6.28 2.45
CA ALA A 394 -10.73 6.86 2.44
C ALA A 394 -11.70 5.81 1.90
N HIS A 395 -12.83 5.61 2.58
CA HIS A 395 -13.85 4.70 2.11
C HIS A 395 -15.25 5.19 2.45
N ASP A 396 -16.21 4.90 1.57
CA ASP A 396 -17.60 5.27 1.77
C ASP A 396 -18.50 4.29 0.98
N GLY A 397 -19.63 3.90 1.57
CA GLY A 397 -20.61 3.00 0.96
C GLY A 397 -21.50 3.67 -0.10
N ASN A 398 -21.62 5.00 -0.06
CA ASN A 398 -22.43 5.81 -0.95
C ASN A 398 -21.62 6.98 -1.54
N PRO A 399 -20.52 6.70 -2.26
CA PRO A 399 -19.63 7.71 -2.82
C PRO A 399 -20.37 8.59 -3.83
N ARG A 400 -20.37 9.91 -3.60
CA ARG A 400 -20.91 10.91 -4.52
C ARG A 400 -19.81 11.55 -5.36
N ARG A 401 -18.66 11.86 -4.74
CA ARG A 401 -17.53 12.49 -5.41
C ARG A 401 -16.19 12.03 -4.83
N PHE A 402 -15.32 11.56 -5.71
CA PHE A 402 -13.94 11.20 -5.42
C PHE A 402 -13.00 12.23 -6.04
N THR A 403 -12.37 13.06 -5.22
CA THR A 403 -11.35 14.01 -5.63
C THR A 403 -9.98 13.42 -5.43
N VAL A 404 -9.16 13.40 -6.47
CA VAL A 404 -7.74 13.08 -6.38
C VAL A 404 -6.94 14.26 -6.88
N SER A 405 -6.00 14.68 -6.05
CA SER A 405 -5.24 15.91 -6.21
C SER A 405 -3.75 15.62 -6.26
N VAL A 406 -3.01 16.46 -6.98
CA VAL A 406 -1.55 16.44 -7.01
C VAL A 406 -0.95 17.79 -6.68
N GLY A 407 0.19 17.76 -5.98
CA GLY A 407 0.78 18.92 -5.33
C GLY A 407 0.26 19.08 -3.91
N ALA A 408 1.10 19.65 -3.05
CA ALA A 408 0.77 19.99 -1.66
C ALA A 408 0.56 21.49 -1.49
#